data_AF-A0A837KGW1-F1
#
_entry.id   AF-A0A837KGW1-F1
#
_cell.length_a   1.000
_cell.length_b   1.000
_cell.length_c   1.000
_cell.angle_alpha   90.00
_cell.angle_beta   90.00
_cell.angle_gamma   90.00
#
_symmetry.space_group_name_H-M   'P 1'
#
loop_
_entity.id
_entity.type
_entity.pdbx_description
1 polymer ?
#
loop_
_entity_poly.entity_id
_entity_poly.type
_entity_poly.pdbx_seq_one_letter_code
_entity_poly.pdbx_strand_id
1 'polypeptide(L)'
;MKRIYSLFFSICLLLVFSIPLTASAESNEKASPVPNERVVELLKRANIEFQIVNGNIKLENTSPESIARSNKLLASEFNSIAKAAVSYPTPYVHMKLNDYTASDRFKAATKIALASATVEWAKNKGLPDPRKIGVAAAGGFGIYYFLAPINPEHLYFYIKYSYRELGPGKFDMNGNFIGDYEIKKEIRVTKNSDYSGGNLETDIRKSTVIDAWF
;
A
#
# COMPACT_ATOMS: atom_id res chain seq x y z
N MET A 1 15.01 -11.13 -41.78
CA MET A 1 13.88 -10.73 -40.90
C MET A 1 14.23 -10.70 -39.41
N LYS A 2 14.83 -11.72 -38.80
CA LYS A 2 15.12 -11.74 -37.34
C LYS A 2 16.02 -10.61 -36.81
N ARG A 3 17.00 -10.12 -37.59
CA ARG A 3 17.90 -9.02 -37.18
C ARG A 3 17.24 -7.63 -37.18
N ILE A 4 16.16 -7.45 -37.95
CA ILE A 4 15.44 -6.17 -38.04
C ILE A 4 14.54 -5.98 -36.82
N TYR A 5 13.91 -7.05 -36.33
CA TYR A 5 13.10 -6.99 -35.12
C TYR A 5 13.92 -6.71 -33.85
N SER A 6 15.15 -7.25 -33.74
CA SER A 6 16.04 -6.94 -32.61
C SER A 6 16.50 -5.48 -32.61
N LEU A 7 16.78 -4.90 -33.79
CA LEU A 7 17.10 -3.47 -33.91
C LEU A 7 15.90 -2.58 -33.56
N PHE A 8 14.70 -2.97 -33.98
CA PHE A 8 13.48 -2.22 -33.66
C PHE A 8 13.17 -2.23 -32.16
N PHE A 9 13.40 -3.36 -31.48
CA PHE A 9 13.19 -3.48 -30.03
C PHE A 9 14.20 -2.65 -29.22
N SER A 10 15.47 -2.60 -29.65
CA SER A 10 16.49 -1.76 -29.00
C SER A 10 16.26 -0.26 -29.20
N ILE A 11 15.73 0.17 -30.35
CA ILE A 11 15.38 1.57 -30.61
C ILE A 11 14.16 1.99 -29.76
N CYS A 12 13.15 1.12 -29.62
CA CYS A 12 12.02 1.38 -28.72
C CYS A 12 12.44 1.47 -27.24
N LEU A 13 13.42 0.67 -26.80
CA LEU A 13 13.97 0.75 -25.44
C LEU A 13 14.76 2.04 -25.17
N LEU A 14 15.44 2.59 -26.17
CA LEU A 14 16.18 3.86 -26.04
C LEU A 14 15.26 5.11 -26.05
N LEU A 15 14.10 5.02 -26.71
CA LEU A 15 13.10 6.10 -26.73
C LEU A 15 12.30 6.24 -25.43
N VAL A 16 12.18 5.18 -24.63
CA VAL A 16 11.52 5.25 -23.31
C VAL A 16 12.38 5.99 -22.27
N PHE A 17 13.71 6.05 -22.46
CA PHE A 17 14.64 6.73 -21.56
C PHE A 17 15.01 8.17 -21.95
N SER A 18 14.49 8.68 -23.07
CA SER A 18 14.78 10.04 -23.55
C SER A 18 13.57 10.98 -23.42
N ILE A 19 13.02 11.06 -22.20
CA ILE A 19 12.22 12.22 -21.80
C ILE A 19 13.22 13.36 -21.53
N PRO A 20 13.11 14.53 -22.18
CA PRO A 20 13.91 15.67 -21.77
C PRO A 20 13.46 16.06 -20.36
N LEU A 21 14.38 15.95 -19.39
CA LEU A 21 14.33 16.70 -18.13
C LEU A 21 14.49 18.19 -18.46
N THR A 22 13.49 18.79 -19.10
CA THR A 22 13.28 20.23 -18.97
C THR A 22 12.73 20.44 -17.58
N ALA A 23 13.63 20.72 -16.64
CA ALA A 23 13.29 21.33 -15.38
C ALA A 23 12.54 22.63 -15.68
N SER A 24 11.21 22.59 -15.57
CA SER A 24 10.40 23.78 -15.49
C SER A 24 10.79 24.47 -14.18
N ALA A 25 11.65 25.48 -14.28
CA ALA A 25 11.88 26.41 -13.19
C ALA A 25 10.64 27.30 -13.07
N GLU A 26 9.56 26.74 -12.53
CA GLU A 26 8.43 27.54 -12.05
C GLU A 26 8.88 28.32 -10.82
N SER A 27 8.79 29.64 -10.93
CA SER A 27 8.96 30.58 -9.83
C SER A 27 8.06 30.18 -8.66
N ASN A 28 8.67 29.62 -7.61
CA ASN A 28 8.03 29.25 -6.34
C ASN A 28 7.69 30.49 -5.51
N GLU A 29 6.88 31.41 -6.04
CA GLU A 29 6.06 32.23 -5.13
C GLU A 29 4.99 31.30 -4.59
N LYS A 30 5.28 30.68 -3.44
CA LYS A 30 4.29 29.93 -2.66
C LYS A 30 3.15 30.89 -2.36
N ALA A 31 2.07 30.79 -3.13
CA ALA A 31 0.81 31.44 -2.81
C ALA A 31 0.48 31.06 -1.37
N SER A 32 0.41 32.07 -0.48
CA SER A 32 0.04 31.81 0.90
C SER A 32 -1.35 31.18 0.89
N PRO A 33 -1.56 30.02 1.53
CA PRO A 33 -2.86 29.36 1.54
C PRO A 33 -3.92 30.33 2.07
N VAL A 34 -5.04 30.46 1.38
CA VAL A 34 -6.15 31.29 1.88
C VAL A 34 -6.77 30.56 3.07
N PRO A 35 -6.88 31.18 4.25
CA PRO A 35 -7.48 30.55 5.42
C PRO A 35 -8.93 30.14 5.11
N ASN A 36 -9.30 28.90 5.45
CA ASN A 36 -10.67 28.44 5.24
C ASN A 36 -11.62 29.19 6.20
N GLU A 37 -12.42 30.11 5.65
CA GLU A 37 -13.32 30.98 6.41
C GLU A 37 -14.31 30.20 7.28
N ARG A 38 -14.78 29.03 6.81
CA ARG A 38 -15.69 28.18 7.60
C ARG A 38 -15.00 27.64 8.86
N VAL A 39 -13.72 27.28 8.76
CA VAL A 39 -12.93 26.82 9.92
C VAL A 39 -12.68 27.98 10.89
N VAL A 40 -12.37 29.17 10.37
CA VAL A 40 -12.18 30.39 11.19
C VAL A 40 -13.46 30.74 11.96
N GLU A 41 -14.62 30.74 11.31
CA GLU A 41 -15.91 31.03 11.96
C GLU A 41 -16.27 30.00 13.02
N LEU A 42 -15.98 28.72 12.75
CA LEU A 42 -16.23 27.62 13.67
C LEU A 42 -15.40 27.76 14.96
N LEU A 43 -14.09 28.03 14.81
CA LEU A 43 -13.18 28.22 15.94
C LEU A 43 -13.56 29.45 16.77
N LYS A 44 -13.97 30.55 16.11
CA LYS A 44 -14.53 31.73 16.80
C LYS A 44 -15.80 31.39 17.58
N ARG A 45 -16.75 30.66 16.98
CA ARG A 45 -18.00 30.25 17.64
C ARG A 45 -17.77 29.38 18.87
N ALA A 46 -16.75 28.51 18.82
CA ALA A 46 -16.40 27.63 19.93
C ALA A 46 -15.47 28.26 20.98
N ASN A 47 -15.13 29.55 20.83
CA ASN A 47 -14.22 30.30 21.69
C ASN A 47 -12.85 29.62 21.85
N ILE A 48 -12.28 29.17 20.72
CA ILE A 48 -10.94 28.56 20.65
C ILE A 48 -9.97 29.62 20.11
N GLU A 49 -8.87 29.85 20.81
CA GLU A 49 -7.83 30.83 20.45
C GLU A 49 -6.95 30.31 19.30
N PHE A 50 -6.84 31.08 18.22
CA PHE A 50 -6.04 30.74 17.05
C PHE A 50 -5.41 32.00 16.42
N GLN A 51 -4.26 31.80 15.79
CA GLN A 51 -3.51 32.80 15.03
C GLN A 51 -3.40 32.36 13.57
N ILE A 52 -3.48 33.31 12.63
CA ILE A 52 -3.28 33.05 11.21
C ILE A 52 -1.84 33.43 10.86
N VAL A 53 -0.99 32.44 10.59
CA VAL A 53 0.43 32.64 10.26
C VAL A 53 0.69 32.11 8.86
N ASN A 54 1.07 32.99 7.94
CA ASN A 54 1.34 32.68 6.54
C ASN A 54 0.15 31.95 5.87
N GLY A 55 -1.08 32.44 6.11
CA GLY A 55 -2.30 31.85 5.56
C GLY A 55 -2.77 30.55 6.24
N ASN A 56 -2.00 29.99 7.17
CA ASN A 56 -2.38 28.79 7.91
C ASN A 56 -2.99 29.15 9.26
N ILE A 57 -4.06 28.47 9.63
CA ILE A 57 -4.68 28.58 10.96
C ILE A 57 -3.87 27.74 11.94
N LYS A 58 -3.33 28.36 12.98
CA LYS A 58 -2.59 27.69 14.06
C LYS A 58 -3.26 27.97 15.41
N LEU A 59 -3.42 26.95 16.24
CA LEU A 59 -3.90 27.14 17.61
C LEU A 59 -2.85 27.90 18.43
N GLU A 60 -3.29 28.83 19.29
CA GLU A 60 -2.39 29.53 20.21
C GLU A 60 -1.96 28.62 21.36
N ASN A 61 -2.88 27.79 21.85
CA ASN A 61 -2.61 26.76 22.85
C ASN A 61 -2.47 25.39 22.18
N THR A 62 -1.27 24.82 22.24
CA THR A 62 -0.94 23.50 21.67
C THR A 62 -1.02 22.37 22.69
N SER A 63 -1.75 22.54 23.81
CA SER A 63 -1.96 21.45 24.76
C SER A 63 -2.74 20.29 24.12
N PRO A 64 -2.48 19.02 24.51
CA PRO A 64 -3.19 17.86 23.97
C PRO A 64 -4.72 17.99 24.08
N GLU A 65 -5.21 18.58 25.18
CA GLU A 65 -6.62 18.82 25.44
C GLU A 65 -7.25 19.83 24.46
N SER A 66 -6.53 20.93 24.17
CA SER A 66 -6.97 21.98 23.23
C SER A 66 -7.03 21.44 21.80
N ILE A 67 -6.05 20.61 21.42
CA ILE A 67 -6.00 19.94 20.12
C ILE A 67 -7.18 18.96 19.99
N ALA A 68 -7.41 18.11 21.00
CA ALA A 68 -8.50 17.14 20.99
C ALA A 68 -9.88 17.81 20.89
N ARG A 69 -10.07 18.93 21.62
CA ARG A 69 -11.29 19.73 21.56
C ARG A 69 -11.54 20.33 20.18
N SER A 70 -10.50 20.91 19.58
CA SER A 70 -10.57 21.48 18.22
C SER A 70 -10.86 20.41 17.17
N ASN A 71 -10.18 19.26 17.25
CA ASN A 71 -10.40 18.13 16.35
C ASN A 71 -11.82 17.58 16.46
N LYS A 72 -12.38 17.47 17.67
CA LYS A 72 -13.76 17.01 17.89
C LYS A 72 -14.77 17.95 17.24
N LEU A 73 -14.57 19.26 17.38
CA LEU A 73 -15.44 20.29 16.80
C LEU A 73 -15.38 20.28 15.26
N LEU A 74 -14.17 20.21 14.71
CA LEU A 74 -13.97 20.12 13.26
C LEU A 74 -14.55 18.83 12.69
N ALA A 75 -14.37 17.71 13.40
CA ALA A 75 -14.93 16.42 13.00
C ALA A 75 -16.47 16.40 13.03
N SER A 76 -17.11 17.12 13.97
CA SER A 76 -18.57 17.17 14.06
C SER A 76 -19.23 17.96 12.92
N GLU A 77 -18.59 19.03 12.46
CA GLU A 77 -19.18 19.91 11.44
C GLU A 77 -18.77 19.55 10.02
N PHE A 78 -17.52 19.11 9.82
CA PHE A 78 -17.06 18.88 8.46
C PHE A 78 -17.43 17.51 7.91
N ASN A 79 -17.79 16.52 8.74
CA ASN A 79 -18.33 15.17 8.46
C ASN A 79 -17.88 14.42 7.18
N SER A 80 -16.85 14.93 6.50
CA SER A 80 -16.43 14.58 5.16
C SER A 80 -14.90 14.64 5.11
N ILE A 81 -14.35 13.45 4.87
CA ILE A 81 -13.03 13.15 4.30
C ILE A 81 -11.79 13.37 5.19
N ALA A 82 -11.71 14.38 6.07
CA ALA A 82 -10.52 14.60 6.91
C ALA A 82 -10.85 14.66 8.41
N LYS A 83 -11.10 13.50 9.03
CA LYS A 83 -11.25 13.41 10.49
C LYS A 83 -9.86 13.55 11.13
N ALA A 84 -9.52 14.75 11.60
CA ALA A 84 -8.43 14.90 12.56
C ALA A 84 -8.73 13.98 13.76
N ALA A 85 -7.78 13.10 14.11
CA ALA A 85 -8.01 12.10 15.14
C ALA A 85 -8.37 12.75 16.49
N VAL A 86 -9.32 12.13 17.21
CA VAL A 86 -9.73 12.57 18.55
C VAL A 86 -8.60 12.31 19.58
N SER A 87 -7.80 11.26 19.37
CA SER A 87 -6.63 10.93 20.18
C SER A 87 -5.60 10.16 19.37
N TYR A 88 -4.32 10.37 19.68
CA TYR A 88 -3.20 9.63 19.09
C TYR A 88 -2.55 8.69 20.13
N PRO A 89 -1.99 7.55 19.71
CA PRO A 89 -2.03 7.00 18.35
C PRO A 89 -3.45 6.54 17.99
N THR A 90 -3.80 6.60 16.71
CA THR A 90 -5.12 6.19 16.23
C THR A 90 -5.32 4.67 16.34
N PRO A 91 -6.57 4.17 16.31
CA PRO A 91 -6.85 2.75 16.13
C PRO A 91 -6.27 2.25 14.80
N TYR A 92 -5.83 1.00 14.76
CA TYR A 92 -5.33 0.40 13.51
C TYR A 92 -6.43 0.34 12.45
N VAL A 93 -6.14 0.92 11.30
CA VAL A 93 -6.93 0.85 10.08
C VAL A 93 -6.35 -0.24 9.20
N HIS A 94 -7.20 -1.18 8.79
CA HIS A 94 -6.79 -2.32 8.00
C HIS A 94 -6.62 -1.98 6.51
N MET A 95 -5.48 -2.37 5.94
CA MET A 95 -5.12 -2.17 4.53
C MET A 95 -5.61 -3.34 3.67
N LYS A 96 -6.92 -3.42 3.44
CA LYS A 96 -7.58 -4.55 2.74
C LYS A 96 -6.97 -4.92 1.39
N LEU A 97 -6.49 -3.92 0.63
CA LEU A 97 -5.94 -4.13 -0.72
C LEU A 97 -4.55 -4.77 -0.72
N ASN A 98 -3.90 -4.83 0.45
CA ASN A 98 -2.52 -5.29 0.60
C ASN A 98 -2.46 -6.67 1.27
N ASP A 99 -3.61 -7.25 1.60
CA ASP A 99 -3.68 -8.58 2.19
C ASP A 99 -3.15 -9.63 1.23
N TYR A 100 -2.37 -10.55 1.78
CA TYR A 100 -1.83 -11.67 1.04
C TYR A 100 -2.34 -12.98 1.63
N THR A 101 -3.00 -13.78 0.79
CA THR A 101 -3.46 -15.13 1.11
C THR A 101 -2.75 -16.12 0.21
N ALA A 102 -2.20 -17.19 0.79
CA ALA A 102 -1.62 -18.28 0.01
C ALA A 102 -1.79 -19.62 0.73
N SER A 103 -1.68 -20.70 -0.03
CA SER A 103 -1.60 -22.05 0.50
C SER A 103 -0.30 -22.71 0.05
N ASP A 104 0.27 -23.58 0.89
CA ASP A 104 1.48 -24.33 0.51
C ASP A 104 1.24 -25.25 -0.69
N ARG A 105 0.02 -25.78 -0.83
CA ARG A 105 -0.39 -26.56 -2.00
C ARG A 105 -0.32 -25.73 -3.27
N PHE A 106 -0.84 -24.50 -3.24
CA PHE A 106 -0.79 -23.58 -4.38
C PHE A 106 0.66 -23.19 -4.70
N LYS A 107 1.47 -22.83 -3.69
CA LYS A 107 2.89 -22.51 -3.88
C LYS A 107 3.66 -23.68 -4.50
N ALA A 108 3.46 -24.89 -4.00
CA ALA A 108 4.11 -26.08 -4.53
C ALA A 108 3.67 -26.40 -5.96
N ALA A 109 2.36 -26.31 -6.25
CA ALA A 109 1.84 -26.48 -7.61
C ALA A 109 2.44 -25.45 -8.59
N THR A 110 2.57 -24.19 -8.17
CA THR A 110 3.19 -23.14 -8.98
C THR A 110 4.67 -23.41 -9.23
N LYS A 111 5.42 -23.94 -8.26
CA LYS A 111 6.82 -24.36 -8.45
C LYS A 111 6.93 -25.49 -9.48
N ILE A 112 6.02 -26.47 -9.43
CA ILE A 112 5.97 -27.55 -10.42
C ILE A 112 5.60 -27.01 -11.81
N ALA A 113 4.64 -26.09 -11.90
CA ALA A 113 4.28 -25.42 -13.15
C ALA A 113 5.48 -24.72 -13.80
N LEU A 114 6.26 -23.98 -12.99
CA LEU A 114 7.48 -23.32 -13.45
C LEU A 114 8.54 -24.33 -13.90
N ALA A 115 8.74 -25.42 -13.16
CA ALA A 115 9.67 -26.48 -13.54
C ALA A 115 9.27 -27.13 -14.87
N SER A 116 7.98 -27.48 -15.04
CA SER A 116 7.45 -28.05 -16.29
C SER A 116 7.60 -27.09 -17.47
N ALA A 117 7.32 -25.80 -17.27
CA ALA A 117 7.54 -24.74 -18.27
C ALA A 117 9.02 -24.66 -18.69
N THR A 118 9.92 -24.71 -17.72
CA THR A 118 11.38 -24.64 -17.94
C THR A 118 11.89 -25.86 -18.71
N VAL A 119 11.40 -27.06 -18.38
CA VAL A 119 11.74 -28.29 -19.10
C VAL A 119 11.31 -28.22 -20.56
N GLU A 120 10.10 -27.72 -20.84
CA GLU A 120 9.61 -27.61 -22.21
C GLU A 120 10.37 -26.54 -23.01
N TRP A 121 10.72 -25.42 -22.37
CA TRP A 121 11.61 -24.41 -22.96
C TRP A 121 13.00 -24.98 -23.29
N ALA A 122 13.58 -25.76 -22.38
CA ALA A 122 14.87 -26.41 -22.58
C ALA A 122 14.82 -27.45 -23.71
N LYS A 123 13.75 -28.27 -23.79
CA LYS A 123 13.51 -29.20 -24.90
C LYS A 123 13.43 -28.50 -26.25
N ASN A 124 12.92 -27.27 -26.26
CA ASN A 124 12.89 -26.43 -27.46
C ASN A 124 14.22 -25.67 -27.71
N LYS A 125 15.34 -26.13 -27.13
CA LYS A 125 16.69 -25.53 -27.26
C LYS A 125 16.73 -24.06 -26.85
N GLY A 126 15.92 -23.66 -25.88
CA GLY A 126 15.83 -22.29 -25.42
C GLY A 126 15.03 -21.34 -26.32
N LEU A 127 14.40 -21.86 -27.38
CA LEU A 127 13.48 -21.06 -28.19
C LEU A 127 12.12 -20.96 -27.48
N PRO A 128 11.55 -19.76 -27.32
CA PRO A 128 10.24 -19.62 -26.71
C PRO A 128 9.15 -20.15 -27.66
N ASP A 129 8.46 -21.21 -27.24
CA ASP A 129 7.18 -21.65 -27.81
C ASP A 129 6.10 -21.46 -26.73
N PRO A 130 5.40 -20.30 -26.71
CA PRO A 130 4.46 -19.96 -25.65
C PRO A 130 3.35 -20.98 -25.46
N ARG A 131 2.91 -21.64 -26.55
CA ARG A 131 1.83 -22.63 -26.49
C ARG A 131 2.30 -23.89 -25.77
N LYS A 132 3.45 -24.45 -26.15
CA LYS A 132 3.97 -25.66 -25.51
C LYS A 132 4.37 -25.41 -24.06
N ILE A 133 5.03 -24.28 -23.80
CA ILE A 133 5.41 -23.86 -22.44
C ILE A 133 4.15 -23.68 -21.58
N GLY A 134 3.12 -23.03 -22.10
CA GLY A 134 1.85 -22.84 -21.39
C GLY A 134 1.13 -24.15 -21.07
N VAL A 135 1.07 -25.08 -22.03
CA VAL A 135 0.49 -26.42 -21.81
C VAL A 135 1.27 -27.20 -20.77
N ALA A 136 2.61 -27.16 -20.82
CA ALA A 136 3.46 -27.82 -19.83
C ALA A 136 3.27 -27.22 -18.42
N ALA A 137 3.19 -25.89 -18.32
CA ALA A 137 2.92 -25.20 -17.05
C ALA A 137 1.55 -25.57 -16.48
N ALA A 138 0.50 -25.50 -17.30
CA ALA A 138 -0.87 -25.84 -16.89
C ALA A 138 -1.00 -27.32 -16.50
N GLY A 139 -0.38 -28.22 -17.26
CA GLY A 139 -0.33 -29.65 -16.95
C GLY A 139 0.40 -29.94 -15.64
N GLY A 140 1.59 -29.36 -15.44
CA GLY A 140 2.36 -29.50 -14.20
C GLY A 140 1.60 -28.96 -12.99
N PHE A 141 0.98 -27.77 -13.12
CA PHE A 141 0.12 -27.21 -12.08
C PHE A 141 -1.05 -28.15 -11.77
N GLY A 142 -1.83 -28.54 -12.78
CA GLY A 142 -3.04 -29.33 -12.60
C GLY A 142 -2.78 -30.72 -12.02
N ILE A 143 -1.75 -31.42 -12.52
CA ILE A 143 -1.36 -32.73 -12.00
C ILE A 143 -0.98 -32.63 -10.53
N TYR A 144 -0.12 -31.66 -10.15
CA TYR A 144 0.28 -31.54 -8.75
C TYR A 144 -0.87 -31.04 -7.87
N TYR A 145 -1.59 -30.02 -8.32
CA TYR A 145 -2.64 -29.40 -7.53
C TYR A 145 -3.83 -30.34 -7.30
N PHE A 146 -4.21 -31.19 -8.26
CA PHE A 146 -5.39 -32.07 -8.13
C PHE A 146 -5.06 -33.53 -7.82
N LEU A 147 -3.93 -34.08 -8.29
CA LEU A 147 -3.65 -35.53 -8.26
C LEU A 147 -2.54 -35.93 -7.29
N ALA A 148 -1.69 -35.01 -6.84
CA ALA A 148 -0.62 -35.38 -5.91
C ALA A 148 -1.22 -35.86 -4.57
N PRO A 149 -0.74 -37.00 -4.02
CA PRO A 149 -1.25 -37.54 -2.76
C PRO A 149 -1.09 -36.53 -1.62
N ILE A 150 -2.17 -36.34 -0.88
CA ILE A 150 -2.32 -35.41 0.24
C ILE A 150 -1.38 -35.86 1.37
N ASN A 151 -0.18 -35.28 1.48
CA ASN A 151 0.64 -35.32 2.69
C ASN A 151 1.80 -34.31 2.67
N PRO A 152 1.51 -33.02 2.47
CA PRO A 152 2.13 -32.01 3.31
C PRO A 152 1.04 -31.35 4.13
N GLU A 153 1.27 -31.14 5.43
CA GLU A 153 0.36 -30.39 6.30
C GLU A 153 -0.16 -29.16 5.53
N HIS A 154 -1.48 -29.09 5.31
CA HIS A 154 -2.07 -28.01 4.53
C HIS A 154 -2.01 -26.72 5.33
N LEU A 155 -0.91 -26.00 5.20
CA LEU A 155 -0.73 -24.71 5.82
C LEU A 155 -1.21 -23.60 4.89
N TYR A 156 -2.05 -22.75 5.47
CA TYR A 156 -2.50 -21.50 4.94
C TYR A 156 -1.66 -20.39 5.54
N PHE A 157 -1.19 -19.51 4.67
CA PHE A 157 -0.43 -18.32 5.01
C PHE A 157 -1.32 -17.12 4.76
N TYR A 158 -1.46 -16.28 5.77
CA TYR A 158 -2.18 -15.03 5.67
C TYR A 158 -1.30 -13.92 6.21
N ILE A 159 -1.18 -12.84 5.43
CA ILE A 159 -0.49 -11.63 5.88
C ILE A 159 -1.51 -10.51 5.82
N LYS A 160 -1.77 -9.91 6.97
CA LYS A 160 -2.65 -8.76 7.13
C LYS A 160 -1.84 -7.53 7.46
N TYR A 161 -2.13 -6.46 6.74
CA TYR A 161 -1.52 -5.17 6.96
C TYR A 161 -2.51 -4.20 7.59
N SER A 162 -2.04 -3.42 8.55
CA SER A 162 -2.80 -2.34 9.15
C SER A 162 -1.88 -1.17 9.47
N TYR A 163 -2.38 0.06 9.43
CA TYR A 163 -1.63 1.25 9.80
C TYR A 163 -2.36 2.03 10.89
N ARG A 164 -1.64 2.84 11.64
CA ARG A 164 -2.18 3.89 12.50
C ARG A 164 -1.31 5.12 12.44
N GLU A 165 -1.93 6.28 12.54
CA GLU A 165 -1.27 7.58 12.71
C GLU A 165 -0.79 7.71 14.16
N LEU A 166 0.49 8.06 14.34
CA LEU A 166 1.13 8.11 15.66
C LEU A 166 0.97 9.45 16.39
N GLY A 167 0.71 10.52 15.65
CA GLY A 167 0.66 11.87 16.21
C GLY A 167 -0.01 12.86 15.27
N PRO A 168 -0.16 14.13 15.68
CA PRO A 168 -0.73 15.17 14.84
C PRO A 168 0.15 15.40 13.60
N GLY A 169 -0.47 15.33 12.42
CA GLY A 169 0.18 15.52 11.13
C GLY A 169 -0.49 16.60 10.29
N LYS A 170 -0.12 16.64 9.01
CA LYS A 170 -0.74 17.53 8.02
C LYS A 170 -1.73 16.72 7.18
N PHE A 171 -2.66 17.38 6.52
CA PHE A 171 -3.52 16.76 5.54
C PHE A 171 -3.30 17.44 4.19
N ASP A 172 -3.22 16.66 3.12
CA ASP A 172 -3.22 17.21 1.77
C ASP A 172 -4.63 17.70 1.37
N MET A 173 -4.73 18.32 0.20
CA MET A 173 -6.00 18.82 -0.34
C MET A 173 -7.03 17.70 -0.60
N ASN A 174 -6.58 16.45 -0.67
CA ASN A 174 -7.40 15.26 -0.88
C ASN A 174 -7.80 14.58 0.45
N GLY A 175 -7.37 15.13 1.59
CA GLY A 175 -7.65 14.59 2.92
C GLY A 175 -6.74 13.44 3.35
N ASN A 176 -5.65 13.16 2.62
CA ASN A 176 -4.66 12.18 3.04
C ASN A 176 -3.80 12.78 4.17
N PHE A 177 -3.71 12.05 5.28
CA PHE A 177 -2.77 12.38 6.35
C PHE A 177 -1.34 12.33 5.81
N ILE A 178 -0.47 13.20 6.32
CA ILE A 178 0.96 13.27 6.07
C ILE A 178 1.62 13.42 7.45
N GLY A 179 2.30 12.37 7.89
CA GLY A 179 2.96 12.36 9.20
C GLY A 179 3.54 11.00 9.52
N ASP A 180 3.77 10.76 10.80
CA ASP A 180 4.31 9.48 11.28
C ASP A 180 3.21 8.44 11.42
N TYR A 181 3.47 7.29 10.82
CA TYR A 181 2.65 6.08 10.91
C TYR A 181 3.37 5.00 11.69
N GLU A 182 2.56 4.09 12.20
CA GLU A 182 2.99 2.77 12.58
C GLU A 182 2.21 1.75 11.79
N ILE A 183 2.92 0.84 11.15
CA ILE A 183 2.37 -0.16 10.28
C ILE A 183 2.63 -1.52 10.92
N LYS A 184 1.55 -2.28 11.07
CA LYS A 184 1.51 -3.61 11.64
C LYS A 184 1.31 -4.62 10.54
N LYS A 185 2.18 -5.63 10.51
CA LYS A 185 2.11 -6.83 9.69
C LYS A 185 1.81 -8.01 10.59
N GLU A 186 0.66 -8.64 10.38
CA GLU A 186 0.25 -9.86 11.07
C GLU A 186 0.44 -11.04 10.13
N ILE A 187 1.40 -11.91 10.42
CA ILE A 187 1.68 -13.12 9.65
C ILE A 187 1.06 -14.30 10.38
N ARG A 188 0.08 -14.94 9.77
CA ARG A 188 -0.58 -16.13 10.30
C ARG A 188 -0.24 -17.35 9.46
N VAL A 189 0.15 -18.42 10.15
CA VAL A 189 0.33 -19.75 9.58
C VAL A 189 -0.61 -20.70 10.30
N THR A 190 -1.60 -21.24 9.58
CA THR A 190 -2.65 -22.09 10.17
C THR A 190 -3.01 -23.26 9.27
N LYS A 191 -3.59 -24.32 9.85
CA LYS A 191 -4.15 -25.44 9.09
C LYS A 191 -5.58 -25.17 8.59
N ASN A 192 -6.22 -24.09 9.07
CA ASN A 192 -7.60 -23.78 8.76
C ASN A 192 -7.70 -22.80 7.58
N SER A 193 -8.61 -23.09 6.64
CA SER A 193 -8.83 -22.25 5.45
C SER A 193 -9.58 -20.94 5.75
N ASP A 194 -10.22 -20.83 6.91
CA ASP A 194 -10.92 -19.63 7.39
C ASP A 194 -9.99 -18.67 8.14
N TYR A 195 -8.68 -18.96 8.14
CA TYR A 195 -7.64 -18.16 8.79
C TYR A 195 -7.76 -18.10 10.32
N SER A 196 -8.47 -19.05 10.93
CA SER A 196 -8.57 -19.19 12.39
C SER A 196 -7.42 -20.04 12.97
N GLY A 197 -7.09 -19.83 14.25
CA GLY A 197 -6.04 -20.59 14.95
C GLY A 197 -4.64 -20.46 14.36
N GLY A 198 -3.78 -21.43 14.68
CA GLY A 198 -2.40 -21.51 14.19
C GLY A 198 -1.43 -20.57 14.93
N ASN A 199 -0.26 -20.35 14.31
CA ASN A 199 0.74 -19.42 14.82
C ASN A 199 0.49 -18.02 14.22
N LEU A 200 0.54 -17.00 15.06
CA LEU A 200 0.43 -15.58 14.69
C LEU A 200 1.72 -14.87 15.09
N GLU A 201 2.46 -14.42 14.10
CA GLU A 201 3.59 -13.52 14.26
C GLU A 201 3.15 -12.10 13.93
N THR A 202 3.67 -11.12 14.67
CA THR A 202 3.37 -9.70 14.44
C THR A 202 4.67 -8.92 14.35
N ASP A 203 4.85 -8.19 13.25
CA ASP A 203 5.93 -7.21 13.07
C ASP A 203 5.31 -5.81 13.01
N ILE A 204 5.87 -4.87 13.76
CA ILE A 204 5.37 -3.50 13.87
C ILE A 204 6.52 -2.56 13.57
N ARG A 205 6.35 -1.70 12.57
CA ARG A 205 7.38 -0.75 12.14
C ARG A 205 6.83 0.65 12.05
N LYS A 206 7.65 1.64 12.41
CA LYS A 206 7.33 3.06 12.19
C LYS A 206 7.74 3.45 10.78
N SER A 207 6.92 4.27 10.14
CA SER A 207 7.15 4.75 8.78
C SER A 207 6.56 6.13 8.61
N THR A 208 7.10 6.94 7.70
CA THR A 208 6.50 8.21 7.27
C THR A 208 5.58 8.06 6.06
N VAL A 209 5.49 6.85 5.51
CA VAL A 209 4.67 6.49 4.35
C VAL A 209 3.88 5.23 4.66
N ILE A 210 2.62 5.17 4.25
CA ILE A 210 1.80 3.95 4.34
C ILE A 210 2.26 2.99 3.23
N ASP A 211 3.17 2.09 3.57
CA ASP A 211 3.60 1.01 2.69
C ASP A 211 3.50 -0.34 3.39
N ALA A 212 2.85 -1.31 2.75
CA ALA A 212 2.75 -2.69 3.24
C ALA A 212 4.01 -3.51 2.93
N TRP A 213 4.86 -3.03 2.02
CA TRP A 213 6.03 -3.74 1.53
C TRP A 213 7.29 -3.20 2.19
N PHE A 214 7.49 -3.53 3.46
CA PHE A 214 8.81 -3.48 4.08
C PHE A 214 9.58 -4.78 3.93
#